data_AF-A0A963F892-F1
#
_entry.id   AF-A0A963F892-F1
#
_cell.length_a   1.000
_cell.length_b   1.000
_cell.length_c   1.000
_cell.angle_alpha   90.00
_cell.angle_beta   90.00
_cell.angle_gamma   90.00
#
_symmetry.space_group_name_H-M   'P 1'
#
loop_
_entity.id
_entity.type
_entity.pdbx_description
1 polymer ?
#
loop_
_entity_poly.entity_id
_entity_poly.type
_entity_poly.pdbx_seq_one_letter_code
_entity_poly.pdbx_strand_id
1 'polypeptide(L)'
;MRRYRTEIDNVRAHLRSLWVVIGLQFVVILVLWFGWSQAPKQLTVHVPPDLRSGATLSVDEVPAANVYAFAFYIFQQLNRWPDDGAKDYGKAIFRISPYVTPRYRTELMADLEQKGRKGELAYRVRGV
;
A
#
# COMPACT_ATOMS: atom_id res chain seq x y z
N MET A 1 15.74 -68.12 31.91
CA MET A 1 15.83 -67.58 30.52
C MET A 1 14.57 -66.87 30.02
N ARG A 2 13.35 -67.31 30.38
CA ARG A 2 12.09 -66.67 29.90
C ARG A 2 11.93 -65.21 30.35
N ARG A 3 12.22 -64.91 31.63
CA ARG A 3 12.11 -63.57 32.25
C ARG A 3 13.00 -62.51 31.58
N TYR A 4 14.25 -62.87 31.24
CA TYR A 4 15.19 -61.98 30.54
C TYR A 4 14.71 -61.60 29.13
N ARG A 5 14.05 -62.52 28.41
CA ARG A 5 13.47 -62.22 27.10
C ARG A 5 12.30 -61.25 27.22
N THR A 6 11.45 -61.42 28.24
CA THR A 6 10.32 -60.53 28.50
C THR A 6 10.77 -59.10 28.83
N GLU A 7 11.83 -58.92 29.62
CA GLU A 7 12.39 -57.60 29.93
C GLU A 7 12.98 -56.92 28.68
N ILE A 8 13.69 -57.68 27.84
CA ILE A 8 14.23 -57.16 26.57
C ILE A 8 13.10 -56.76 25.61
N ASP A 9 12.03 -57.55 25.54
CA ASP A 9 10.86 -57.25 24.73
C ASP A 9 10.10 -56.02 25.24
N ASN A 10 10.03 -55.84 26.56
CA ASN A 10 9.42 -54.65 27.17
C ASN A 10 10.20 -53.37 26.86
N VAL A 11 11.54 -53.41 26.99
CA VAL A 11 12.41 -52.27 26.61
C VAL A 11 12.32 -51.97 25.12
N ARG A 12 12.27 -53.01 24.26
CA ARG A 12 12.12 -52.84 22.81
C ARG A 12 10.76 -52.26 22.43
N ALA A 13 9.69 -52.69 23.09
CA ALA A 13 8.36 -52.13 22.91
C ALA A 13 8.30 -50.66 23.36
N HIS A 14 8.97 -50.32 24.45
CA HIS A 14 9.08 -48.94 24.94
C HIS A 14 9.84 -48.05 23.95
N LEU A 15 11.01 -48.50 23.47
CA LEU A 15 11.77 -47.80 22.42
C LEU A 15 10.92 -47.60 21.16
N ARG A 16 10.21 -48.63 20.72
CA ARG A 16 9.32 -48.54 19.55
C ARG A 16 8.18 -47.54 19.77
N SER A 17 7.59 -47.49 20.97
CA SER A 17 6.57 -46.49 21.30
C SER A 17 7.11 -45.06 21.27
N LEU A 18 8.34 -44.85 21.77
CA LEU A 18 9.00 -43.55 21.72
C LEU A 18 9.28 -43.10 20.28
N TRP A 19 9.74 -44.00 19.42
CA TRP A 19 9.94 -43.70 18.00
C TRP A 19 8.65 -43.32 17.29
N VAL A 20 7.54 -43.99 17.61
CA VAL A 20 6.21 -43.64 17.07
C VAL A 20 5.78 -42.25 17.54
N VAL A 21 5.96 -41.93 18.82
CA VAL A 21 5.61 -40.62 19.38
C VAL A 21 6.47 -39.51 18.76
N ILE A 22 7.78 -39.72 18.62
CA ILE A 22 8.70 -38.77 17.99
C ILE A 22 8.31 -38.53 16.53
N GLY A 23 7.99 -39.60 15.79
CA GLY A 23 7.54 -39.49 14.40
C GLY A 23 6.23 -38.68 14.27
N LEU A 24 5.26 -38.95 15.15
CA LEU A 24 4.01 -38.19 15.19
C LEU A 24 4.25 -36.71 15.50
N GLN A 25 5.10 -36.42 16.49
CA GLN A 25 5.43 -35.04 16.87
C GLN A 25 6.13 -34.29 15.73
N PHE A 26 7.01 -34.95 15.00
CA PHE A 26 7.67 -34.37 13.83
C PHE A 26 6.66 -34.00 12.73
N VAL A 27 5.68 -34.86 12.45
CA VAL A 27 4.61 -34.57 11.48
C VAL A 27 3.77 -33.37 11.93
N VAL A 28 3.41 -33.27 13.21
CA VAL A 28 2.67 -32.13 13.75
C VAL A 28 3.46 -30.82 13.57
N ILE A 29 4.76 -30.84 13.86
CA ILE A 29 5.64 -29.67 13.68
C ILE A 29 5.67 -29.25 12.20
N LEU A 30 5.77 -30.18 11.25
CA LEU A 30 5.76 -29.87 9.83
C LEU A 30 4.43 -29.26 9.37
N VAL A 31 3.30 -29.78 9.85
CA VAL A 31 1.97 -29.23 9.53
C VAL A 31 1.82 -27.81 10.07
N LEU A 32 2.27 -27.56 11.30
CA LEU A 32 2.25 -26.23 11.91
C LEU A 32 3.18 -25.25 11.18
N TRP A 33 4.39 -25.71 10.82
CA TRP A 33 5.32 -24.92 10.03
C TRP A 33 4.73 -24.52 8.68
N PHE A 34 4.13 -25.47 7.97
CA PHE A 34 3.50 -25.23 6.69
C PHE A 34 2.32 -24.24 6.83
N GLY A 35 1.43 -24.46 7.79
CA GLY A 35 0.32 -23.56 8.09
C GLY A 35 0.79 -22.15 8.45
N TRP A 36 1.85 -22.02 9.25
CA TRP A 36 2.43 -20.71 9.60
C TRP A 36 3.07 -20.02 8.40
N SER A 37 3.76 -20.75 7.53
CA SER A 37 4.36 -20.19 6.32
C SER A 37 3.33 -19.68 5.29
N GLN A 38 2.10 -20.18 5.37
CA GLN A 38 0.96 -19.71 4.58
C GLN A 38 0.16 -18.61 5.29
N ALA A 39 0.55 -18.19 6.49
CA ALA A 39 -0.09 -17.08 7.16
C ALA A 39 0.07 -15.81 6.29
N PRO A 40 -1.04 -15.16 5.91
CA PRO A 40 -1.01 -14.06 4.97
C PRO A 40 -0.19 -12.90 5.54
N LYS A 41 0.91 -12.57 4.87
CA LYS A 41 1.79 -11.43 5.22
C LYS A 41 1.14 -10.07 4.94
N GLN A 42 -0.06 -10.06 4.37
CA GLN A 42 -0.84 -8.87 4.06
C GLN A 42 -2.28 -9.11 4.47
N LEU A 43 -2.67 -8.52 5.60
CA LEU A 43 -4.05 -8.45 6.04
C LEU A 43 -4.60 -7.08 5.61
N THR A 44 -5.31 -7.04 4.48
CA THR A 44 -5.99 -5.82 4.02
C THR A 44 -7.25 -5.63 4.86
N VAL A 45 -7.11 -5.03 6.03
CA VAL A 45 -8.26 -4.67 6.87
C VAL A 45 -8.84 -3.35 6.38
N HIS A 46 -10.07 -3.38 5.86
CA HIS A 46 -10.80 -2.17 5.55
C HIS A 46 -11.44 -1.63 6.84
N VAL A 47 -10.62 -0.93 7.64
CA VAL A 47 -11.08 -0.25 8.86
C VAL A 47 -11.69 1.09 8.44
N PRO A 48 -12.99 1.33 8.62
CA PRO A 48 -13.53 2.68 8.53
C PRO A 48 -12.83 3.54 9.59
N PRO A 49 -12.51 4.82 9.32
CA PRO A 49 -11.68 5.63 10.20
C PRO A 49 -12.36 5.84 11.56
N ASP A 50 -12.04 4.99 12.55
CA ASP A 50 -12.30 5.23 13.96
C ASP A 50 -11.07 5.90 14.55
N LEU A 51 -11.22 7.16 14.95
CA LEU A 51 -10.19 8.02 15.54
C LEU A 51 -9.58 7.44 16.85
N ARG A 52 -10.08 6.31 17.33
CA ARG A 52 -9.61 5.60 18.54
C ARG A 52 -8.63 4.47 18.28
N SER A 53 -8.53 3.95 17.06
CA SER A 53 -7.61 2.85 16.73
C SER A 53 -6.64 3.28 15.62
N GLY A 54 -5.36 3.33 15.96
CA GLY A 54 -4.30 3.82 15.09
C GLY A 54 -4.18 2.97 13.82
N ALA A 55 -4.23 3.62 12.66
CA ALA A 55 -3.94 2.98 11.38
C ALA A 55 -2.49 2.51 11.33
N THR A 56 -2.25 1.26 10.91
CA THR A 56 -0.91 0.76 10.64
C THR A 56 -0.43 1.35 9.30
N LEU A 57 0.46 2.34 9.37
CA LEU A 57 1.11 2.93 8.20
C LEU A 57 2.55 2.43 8.14
N SER A 58 2.96 1.88 7.01
CA SER A 58 4.37 1.56 6.75
C SER A 58 5.16 2.88 6.71
N VAL A 59 6.19 3.02 7.54
CA VAL A 59 6.96 4.28 7.69
C VAL A 59 7.66 4.69 6.38
N ASP A 60 8.06 3.71 5.56
CA ASP A 60 8.81 3.95 4.32
C ASP A 60 7.93 4.09 3.07
N GLU A 61 6.60 3.96 3.18
CA GLU A 61 5.69 4.01 2.04
C GLU A 61 4.71 5.17 2.19
N VAL A 62 4.65 6.03 1.17
CA VAL A 62 3.62 7.07 1.10
C VAL A 62 2.29 6.40 0.78
N PRO A 63 1.26 6.50 1.63
CA PRO A 63 -0.02 5.83 1.40
C PRO A 63 -0.64 6.27 0.06
N ALA A 64 -1.12 5.30 -0.73
CA ALA A 64 -1.72 5.58 -2.04
C ALA A 64 -2.89 6.57 -1.96
N ALA A 65 -3.67 6.55 -0.87
CA ALA A 65 -4.74 7.52 -0.62
C ALA A 65 -4.21 8.96 -0.55
N ASN A 66 -3.05 9.18 0.06
CA ASN A 66 -2.43 10.50 0.15
C ASN A 66 -1.91 10.96 -1.21
N VAL A 67 -1.29 10.05 -1.99
CA VAL A 67 -0.85 10.35 -3.36
C VAL A 67 -2.03 10.76 -4.23
N TYR A 68 -3.13 10.00 -4.15
CA TYR A 68 -4.36 10.31 -4.86
C TYR A 68 -4.94 11.67 -4.45
N ALA A 69 -5.10 11.90 -3.14
CA ALA A 69 -5.63 13.16 -2.62
C ALA A 69 -4.77 14.35 -3.06
N PHE A 70 -3.44 14.24 -2.92
CA PHE A 70 -2.50 15.26 -3.38
C PHE A 70 -2.67 15.56 -4.88
N ALA A 71 -2.61 14.53 -5.72
CA ALA A 71 -2.73 14.70 -7.17
C ALA A 71 -4.08 15.33 -7.56
N PHE A 72 -5.16 14.87 -6.92
CA PHE A 72 -6.51 15.39 -7.12
C PHE A 72 -6.60 16.88 -6.78
N TYR A 73 -6.12 17.29 -5.60
CA TYR A 73 -6.15 18.70 -5.20
C TYR A 73 -5.30 19.60 -6.10
N ILE A 74 -4.08 19.17 -6.47
CA ILE A 74 -3.22 19.93 -7.38
C ILE A 74 -3.88 20.07 -8.76
N PHE A 75 -4.46 19.00 -9.28
CA PHE A 75 -5.16 19.02 -10.56
C PHE A 75 -6.37 19.96 -10.54
N GLN A 76 -7.17 19.93 -9.48
CA GLN A 76 -8.28 20.87 -9.31
C GLN A 76 -7.80 22.32 -9.23
N GLN A 77 -6.77 22.60 -8.43
CA GLN A 77 -6.23 23.96 -8.29
C GLN A 77 -5.66 24.51 -9.59
N LEU A 78 -5.01 23.66 -10.40
CA LEU A 78 -4.49 24.04 -11.71
C LEU A 78 -5.60 24.40 -12.69
N ASN A 79 -6.68 23.62 -12.67
CA ASN A 79 -7.80 23.73 -13.61
C ASN A 79 -8.94 24.63 -13.10
N ARG A 80 -8.75 25.39 -12.02
CA ARG A 80 -9.77 26.30 -11.50
C ARG A 80 -9.52 27.74 -11.97
N TRP A 81 -10.34 28.21 -12.90
CA TRP A 81 -10.32 29.56 -13.50
C TRP A 81 -11.72 30.19 -13.39
N PRO A 82 -12.07 30.83 -12.25
CA PRO A 82 -13.44 31.25 -11.98
C PRO A 82 -13.93 32.44 -12.81
N ASP A 83 -13.04 33.33 -13.24
CA ASP A 83 -13.43 34.58 -13.90
C ASP A 83 -12.98 34.62 -15.37
N ASP A 84 -11.69 34.38 -15.62
CA ASP A 84 -11.13 34.45 -16.97
C ASP A 84 -9.86 33.59 -17.05
N GLY A 85 -9.92 32.50 -17.83
CA GLY A 85 -8.80 31.59 -18.06
C GLY A 85 -7.55 32.29 -18.54
N ALA A 86 -7.66 33.41 -19.27
CA ALA A 86 -6.50 34.16 -19.74
C ALA A 86 -5.70 34.81 -18.58
N LYS A 87 -6.35 35.12 -17.46
CA LYS A 87 -5.74 35.71 -16.26
C LYS A 87 -5.48 34.66 -15.19
N ASP A 88 -6.42 33.74 -15.00
CA ASP A 88 -6.45 32.84 -13.86
C ASP A 88 -5.59 31.61 -14.07
N TYR A 89 -5.40 31.13 -15.31
CA TYR A 89 -4.58 29.95 -15.56
C TYR A 89 -3.11 30.18 -15.20
N GLY A 90 -2.55 31.33 -15.58
CA GLY A 90 -1.18 31.71 -15.19
C GLY A 90 -1.01 31.82 -13.68
N LYS A 91 -1.99 32.41 -12.98
CA LYS A 91 -1.99 32.47 -11.50
C LYS A 91 -2.08 31.07 -10.88
N ALA A 92 -2.89 30.19 -11.45
CA ALA A 92 -3.03 28.81 -10.99
C ALA A 92 -1.72 28.02 -11.15
N ILE A 93 -1.04 28.15 -12.29
CA ILE A 93 0.28 27.56 -12.53
C ILE A 93 1.29 28.07 -11.50
N PHE A 94 1.32 29.39 -11.25
CA PHE A 94 2.21 29.98 -10.26
C PHE A 94 1.94 29.44 -8.84
N ARG A 95 0.66 29.35 -8.45
CA ARG A 95 0.24 28.83 -7.13
C ARG A 95 0.69 27.39 -6.90
N ILE A 96 0.58 26.52 -7.91
CA ILE A 96 1.00 25.12 -7.76
C ILE A 96 2.50 24.89 -7.97
N SER A 97 3.25 25.91 -8.38
CA SER A 97 4.67 25.77 -8.75
C SER A 97 5.58 25.12 -7.69
N PRO A 98 5.35 25.28 -6.37
CA PRO A 98 6.17 24.59 -5.36
C PRO A 98 5.93 23.07 -5.30
N TYR A 99 4.80 22.59 -5.83
CA TYR A 99 4.36 21.20 -5.75
C TYR A 99 4.67 20.39 -7.02
N VAL A 100 5.25 21.02 -8.04
CA VAL A 100 5.53 20.40 -9.32
C VAL A 100 7.00 20.52 -9.68
N THR A 101 7.47 19.60 -10.52
CA THR A 101 8.86 19.65 -11.00
C THR A 101 9.09 20.87 -11.91
N PRO A 102 10.32 21.40 -11.97
CA PRO A 102 10.66 22.50 -12.87
C PRO A 102 10.33 22.20 -14.34
N ARG A 103 10.55 20.95 -14.78
CA ARG A 103 10.22 20.50 -16.14
C ARG A 103 8.73 20.65 -16.43
N TYR A 104 7.88 20.09 -15.56
CA TYR A 104 6.44 20.16 -15.74
C TYR A 104 5.91 21.59 -15.68
N ARG A 105 6.51 22.44 -14.82
CA ARG A 105 6.18 23.87 -14.79
C ARG A 105 6.43 24.53 -16.16
N THR A 106 7.57 24.25 -16.79
CA THR A 106 7.89 24.78 -18.12
C THR A 106 6.89 24.30 -19.17
N GLU A 107 6.46 23.03 -19.11
CA GLU A 107 5.42 22.49 -19.99
C GLU A 107 4.07 23.22 -19.81
N LEU A 108 3.66 23.51 -18.58
CA LEU A 108 2.46 24.29 -18.29
C LEU A 108 2.55 25.73 -18.79
N MET A 109 3.73 26.36 -18.70
CA MET A 109 3.94 27.70 -19.24
C MET A 109 3.84 27.71 -20.77
N ALA A 110 4.41 26.72 -21.46
CA ALA A 110 4.28 26.57 -22.91
C ALA A 110 2.82 26.32 -23.33
N ASP A 111 2.08 25.51 -22.56
CA ASP A 111 0.64 25.29 -22.76
C ASP A 111 -0.16 26.59 -22.60
N LEU A 112 0.10 27.37 -21.54
CA LEU A 112 -0.50 28.69 -21.34
C LEU A 112 -0.30 29.61 -22.56
N GLU A 113 0.93 29.70 -23.07
CA GLU A 113 1.24 30.50 -24.27
C GLU A 113 0.53 29.98 -25.52
N GLN A 114 0.50 28.65 -25.72
CA GLN A 114 -0.17 28.05 -26.87
C GLN A 114 -1.69 28.30 -26.83
N LYS A 115 -2.32 28.09 -25.67
CA LYS A 115 -3.75 28.32 -25.47
C LYS A 115 -4.12 29.78 -25.58
N GLY A 116 -3.26 30.68 -25.07
CA GLY A 116 -3.39 32.12 -25.25
C GLY A 116 -3.40 32.51 -26.73
N ARG A 117 -2.42 32.02 -27.52
CA ARG A 117 -2.35 32.26 -28.98
C ARG A 117 -3.56 31.75 -29.75
N LYS A 118 -4.15 30.64 -29.31
CA LYS A 118 -5.35 30.05 -29.93
C LYS A 118 -6.66 30.70 -29.47
N GLY A 119 -6.63 31.61 -28.50
CA GLY A 119 -7.83 32.18 -27.88
C GLY A 119 -8.63 31.17 -27.05
N GLU A 120 -8.04 30.02 -26.69
CA GLU A 120 -8.71 28.95 -25.93
C GLU A 120 -9.01 29.33 -24.47
N LEU A 121 -8.43 30.43 -23.97
CA LEU A 121 -8.55 30.87 -22.58
C LEU A 121 -9.42 32.11 -22.41
N ALA A 122 -9.58 32.92 -23.46
CA ALA A 122 -10.27 34.19 -23.37
C ALA A 122 -11.75 33.97 -23.03
N TYR A 123 -12.22 34.62 -21.95
CA TYR A 123 -13.59 34.51 -21.46
C TYR A 123 -14.00 33.07 -21.07
N ARG A 124 -13.04 32.17 -20.88
CA ARG A 124 -13.32 30.80 -20.44
C ARG A 124 -13.27 30.73 -18.93
N VAL A 125 -14.38 30.24 -18.38
CA VAL A 125 -14.50 29.93 -16.96
C VAL A 125 -14.45 28.42 -16.78
N ARG A 126 -13.72 27.98 -15.75
CA ARG A 126 -13.66 26.60 -15.28
C ARG A 126 -13.68 26.62 -13.76
N GLY A 127 -14.87 26.51 -13.18
CA GLY A 127 -15.04 26.44 -11.74
C GLY A 127 -16.52 26.32 -11.42
N VAL A 128 -16.90 25.21 -10.79
CA VAL A 128 -18.09 25.14 -9.94
C VAL A 128 -17.61 25.33 -8.51
#